data_AF-A0A2W1JHZ7-F1
#
_entry.id   AF-A0A2W1JHZ7-F1
#
_cell.length_a   1.000
_cell.length_b   1.000
_cell.length_c   1.000
_cell.angle_alpha   90.00
_cell.angle_beta   90.00
_cell.angle_gamma   90.00
#
_symmetry.space_group_name_H-M   'P 1'
#
loop_
_entity.id
_entity.type
_entity.pdbx_description
1 polymer ?
#
loop_
_entity_poly.entity_id
_entity_poly.type
_entity_poly.pdbx_seq_one_letter_code
_entity_poly.pdbx_strand_id
1 'polypeptide(L)'
;MDSHDQSLSPTKRALQAIQLLQAKVEALEKARDQPIAVIGLGCRFPGASNPSEFWELLQGGKDAISEIPRDRWDINRYYSPDPGSPGKMTTRYGGFVSDLLDFDAKFFRVSPREAMSLDPQQRLLLEVSWEALENAGLAPDSLADRQVGVFVGISAIDYWHQLLKRDADDIDAYLITGNTHSVASGRISYLLGLTGPSLSVDTACSSSLSAMHLACQSLRHDECSVAIAGGVNGILNPEATINFSKAQMLSADGRCKSFDQAADGFGRAEGCGVVVLRRLSDAVADGDNIRAVILGSALNHTGRTSGLTVPKGPAQQQVIRDAIATTKLTPSQISYIEAHGTGTALGDPIELGALREVFGPHRSEPLLVGSVKTNIGHLEAASGMAGLIKVVLSLQHSAIPANLHFKTPTPHFDWSQPLQVPTQLTPWPSSDSPRTAGVSAFGFNGTNAHLIVSEPPDISISQVPPLPYQLLTLSARSALALQQLINRYINFLKHRPQLSSLGELCWTANTGRSHFPHRLAVIAASVSELQKHLLAVSQGTTPTGVIQGQGNNASTSTVQLSHQQIQVSGLSNKVQKIPLPPPSEQWLLVLKALAEQYVMGASIHWQTSGFQPYRKIELPTYPFQRQHYGL
;
A
#
# COMPACT_ATOMS: atom_id res chain seq x y z
N MET A 1 -13.27 -10.97 46.23
CA MET A 1 -12.85 -12.39 46.41
C MET A 1 -14.10 -13.12 46.82
N ASP A 2 -14.88 -13.58 45.83
CA ASP A 2 -16.24 -14.07 46.07
C ASP A 2 -16.25 -15.55 46.46
N SER A 3 -17.13 -15.85 47.41
CA SER A 3 -17.23 -17.04 48.25
C SER A 3 -17.72 -18.31 47.55
N HIS A 4 -17.42 -18.52 46.27
CA HIS A 4 -17.80 -19.72 45.52
C HIS A 4 -16.66 -20.74 45.31
N ASP A 5 -15.43 -20.45 45.75
CA ASP A 5 -14.23 -21.23 45.39
C ASP A 5 -13.81 -22.32 46.41
N GLN A 6 -14.64 -22.60 47.43
CA GLN A 6 -14.31 -23.56 48.50
C GLN A 6 -14.84 -25.00 48.30
N SER A 7 -15.57 -25.31 47.23
CA SER A 7 -16.20 -26.63 47.03
C SER A 7 -15.45 -27.60 46.10
N LEU A 8 -14.36 -27.16 45.46
CA LEU A 8 -13.60 -27.98 44.53
C LEU A 8 -12.46 -28.73 45.25
N SER A 9 -12.37 -30.05 45.02
CA SER A 9 -11.25 -30.85 45.51
C SER A 9 -9.92 -30.25 45.03
N PRO A 10 -8.80 -30.40 45.78
CA PRO A 10 -7.49 -29.91 45.35
C PRO A 10 -7.12 -30.34 43.91
N THR A 11 -7.51 -31.55 43.52
CA THR A 11 -7.35 -32.09 42.16
C THR A 11 -8.19 -31.36 41.11
N LYS A 12 -9.45 -31.01 41.40
CA LYS A 12 -10.30 -30.22 40.47
C LYS A 12 -9.78 -28.80 40.30
N ARG A 13 -9.29 -28.17 41.37
CA ARG A 13 -8.65 -26.84 41.31
C ARG A 13 -7.36 -26.87 40.50
N ALA A 14 -6.53 -27.90 40.68
CA ALA A 14 -5.32 -28.09 39.87
C ALA A 14 -5.65 -28.30 38.39
N LEU A 15 -6.67 -29.12 38.06
CA LEU A 15 -7.10 -29.33 36.67
C LEU A 15 -7.63 -28.04 36.03
N GLN A 16 -8.45 -27.27 36.74
CA GLN A 16 -8.97 -25.99 36.25
C GLN A 16 -7.84 -24.96 36.06
N ALA A 17 -6.88 -24.89 36.98
CA ALA A 17 -5.70 -24.04 36.82
C ALA A 17 -4.84 -24.44 35.61
N ILE A 18 -4.64 -25.74 35.37
CA ILE A 18 -3.94 -26.25 34.19
C ILE A 18 -4.70 -25.88 32.91
N GLN A 19 -6.02 -26.06 32.88
CA GLN A 19 -6.85 -25.67 31.72
C GLN A 19 -6.80 -24.16 31.43
N LEU A 20 -6.84 -23.33 32.47
CA LEU A 20 -6.69 -21.88 32.34
C LEU A 20 -5.30 -21.49 31.85
N LEU A 21 -4.25 -22.14 32.34
CA LEU A 21 -2.88 -21.92 31.88
C LEU A 21 -2.69 -22.37 30.43
N GLN A 22 -3.24 -23.52 30.05
CA GLN A 22 -3.22 -24.02 28.66
C GLN A 22 -3.96 -23.06 27.72
N ALA A 23 -5.18 -22.65 28.07
CA ALA A 23 -5.93 -21.67 27.29
C ALA A 23 -5.19 -20.33 27.18
N LYS A 24 -4.50 -19.90 28.25
CA LYS A 24 -3.68 -18.70 28.23
C LYS A 24 -2.45 -18.85 27.33
N VAL A 25 -1.77 -19.99 27.36
CA VAL A 25 -0.63 -20.28 26.46
C VAL A 25 -1.08 -20.31 25.01
N GLU A 26 -2.17 -21.02 24.71
CA GLU A 26 -2.74 -21.07 23.34
C GLU A 26 -3.16 -19.68 22.83
N ALA A 27 -3.76 -18.85 23.69
CA ALA A 27 -4.13 -17.49 23.33
C ALA A 27 -2.89 -16.62 23.05
N LEU A 28 -1.84 -16.73 23.86
CA LEU A 28 -0.57 -16.02 23.66
C LEU A 28 0.16 -16.46 22.39
N GLU A 29 0.20 -17.76 22.11
CA GLU A 29 0.77 -18.30 20.88
C GLU A 29 -0.02 -17.84 19.65
N LYS A 30 -1.37 -17.88 19.74
CA LYS A 30 -2.24 -17.40 18.66
C LYS A 30 -2.09 -15.90 18.39
N ALA A 31 -1.86 -15.09 19.43
CA ALA A 31 -1.61 -13.65 19.30
C ALA A 31 -0.21 -13.39 18.69
N ARG A 32 0.82 -14.09 19.17
CA ARG A 32 2.19 -13.96 18.65
C ARG A 32 2.28 -14.30 17.16
N ASP A 33 1.59 -15.36 16.74
CA ASP A 33 1.65 -15.88 15.37
C ASP A 33 0.44 -15.45 14.54
N GLN A 34 -0.25 -14.37 14.97
CA GLN A 34 -1.45 -13.87 14.30
C GLN A 34 -1.13 -13.38 12.88
N PRO A 35 -1.83 -13.90 11.85
CA PRO A 35 -1.67 -13.41 10.49
C PRO A 35 -2.14 -11.97 10.34
N ILE A 36 -1.47 -11.21 9.49
CA ILE A 36 -1.76 -9.79 9.23
C ILE A 36 -2.36 -9.66 7.83
N ALA A 37 -3.57 -9.13 7.75
CA ALA A 37 -4.25 -8.82 6.49
C ALA A 37 -3.69 -7.54 5.87
N VAL A 38 -3.39 -7.60 4.57
CA VAL A 38 -3.23 -6.41 3.72
C VAL A 38 -4.61 -6.03 3.20
N ILE A 39 -5.14 -4.88 3.60
CA ILE A 39 -6.50 -4.46 3.26
C ILE A 39 -6.56 -3.30 2.25
N GLY A 40 -5.47 -2.54 2.10
CA GLY A 40 -5.38 -1.45 1.12
C GLY A 40 -3.99 -1.30 0.53
N LEU A 41 -3.94 -0.82 -0.70
CA LEU A 41 -2.72 -0.60 -1.49
C LEU A 41 -2.73 0.81 -2.09
N GLY A 42 -1.58 1.47 -2.09
CA GLY A 42 -1.32 2.69 -2.86
C GLY A 42 0.10 2.65 -3.43
N CYS A 43 0.30 3.15 -4.65
CA CYS A 43 1.64 3.31 -5.20
C CYS A 43 1.76 4.42 -6.26
N ARG A 44 2.99 4.91 -6.40
CA ARG A 44 3.51 5.70 -7.53
C ARG A 44 4.84 5.11 -7.93
N PHE A 45 4.90 4.47 -9.09
CA PHE A 45 6.09 3.82 -9.62
C PHE A 45 6.36 4.31 -11.05
N PRO A 46 7.58 4.11 -11.58
CA PRO A 46 7.88 4.44 -12.97
C PRO A 46 6.86 3.80 -13.92
N GLY A 47 6.18 4.62 -14.72
CA GLY A 47 5.15 4.19 -15.66
C GLY A 47 3.80 3.77 -15.05
N ALA A 48 3.59 3.91 -13.74
CA ALA A 48 2.35 3.50 -13.08
C ALA A 48 1.98 4.41 -11.90
N SER A 49 0.79 5.00 -11.96
CA SER A 49 0.31 5.95 -10.95
C SER A 49 -0.59 5.32 -9.89
N ASN A 50 -0.85 4.01 -9.92
CA ASN A 50 -1.68 3.31 -8.93
C ASN A 50 -1.51 1.78 -9.09
N PRO A 51 -2.03 0.96 -8.14
CA PRO A 51 -1.87 -0.49 -8.22
C PRO A 51 -2.44 -1.13 -9.49
N SER A 52 -3.53 -0.60 -10.05
CA SER A 52 -4.11 -1.13 -11.30
C SER A 52 -3.21 -0.87 -12.51
N GLU A 53 -2.74 0.37 -12.69
CA GLU A 53 -1.76 0.71 -13.74
C GLU A 53 -0.45 -0.06 -13.57
N PHE A 54 -0.04 -0.31 -12.32
CA PHE A 54 1.14 -1.11 -12.05
C PHE A 54 0.97 -2.57 -12.47
N TRP A 55 -0.19 -3.16 -12.22
CA TRP A 55 -0.51 -4.48 -12.75
C TRP A 55 -0.51 -4.49 -14.29
N GLU A 56 -1.11 -3.50 -14.96
CA GLU A 56 -1.09 -3.41 -16.42
C GLU A 56 0.33 -3.32 -17.00
N LEU A 57 1.21 -2.57 -16.32
CA LEU A 57 2.63 -2.48 -16.65
C LEU A 57 3.33 -3.84 -16.54
N LEU A 58 3.12 -4.54 -15.42
CA LEU A 58 3.71 -5.86 -15.14
C LEU A 58 3.19 -6.94 -16.08
N GLN A 59 1.86 -6.99 -16.29
CA GLN A 59 1.20 -7.94 -17.17
C GLN A 59 1.66 -7.75 -18.62
N GLY A 60 1.85 -6.50 -19.04
CA GLY A 60 2.38 -6.16 -20.37
C GLY A 60 3.88 -6.38 -20.53
N GLY A 61 4.60 -6.80 -19.48
CA GLY A 61 6.06 -7.01 -19.53
C GLY A 61 6.83 -5.74 -19.89
N LYS A 62 6.35 -4.56 -19.43
CA LYS A 62 6.94 -3.27 -19.81
C LYS A 62 8.20 -2.96 -18.98
N ASP A 63 9.19 -2.40 -19.67
CA ASP A 63 10.39 -1.78 -19.12
C ASP A 63 10.15 -0.28 -18.98
N ALA A 64 10.21 0.22 -17.74
CA ALA A 64 9.94 1.60 -17.38
C ALA A 64 11.21 2.44 -17.17
N ILE A 65 12.38 1.92 -17.55
CA ILE A 65 13.64 2.65 -17.50
C ILE A 65 13.72 3.64 -18.67
N SER A 66 14.02 4.90 -18.34
CA SER A 66 14.19 6.00 -19.30
C SER A 66 15.51 6.73 -19.06
N GLU A 67 15.89 7.62 -19.99
CA GLU A 67 17.01 8.55 -19.74
C GLU A 67 16.61 9.54 -18.63
N ILE A 68 17.59 9.98 -17.83
CA ILE A 68 17.40 10.98 -16.76
C ILE A 68 16.64 12.20 -17.32
N PRO A 69 15.48 12.55 -16.75
CA PRO A 69 14.70 13.70 -17.18
C PRO A 69 15.48 15.02 -17.04
N ARG A 70 15.30 15.92 -18.01
CA ARG A 70 16.01 17.22 -18.04
C ARG A 70 15.62 18.15 -16.89
N ASP A 71 14.43 17.98 -16.33
CA ASP A 71 13.94 18.68 -15.15
C ASP A 71 14.56 18.15 -13.84
N ARG A 72 15.31 17.04 -13.87
CA ARG A 72 16.16 16.59 -12.75
C ARG A 72 17.53 17.23 -12.82
N TRP A 73 18.28 16.97 -13.90
CA TRP A 73 19.54 17.65 -14.22
C TRP A 73 19.96 17.43 -15.68
N ASP A 74 20.89 18.25 -16.16
CA ASP A 74 21.54 18.04 -17.46
C ASP A 74 22.54 16.88 -17.38
N ILE A 75 22.10 15.68 -17.80
CA ILE A 75 22.90 14.46 -17.79
C ILE A 75 24.22 14.58 -18.57
N ASN A 76 24.31 15.43 -19.60
CA ASN A 76 25.54 15.58 -20.37
C ASN A 76 26.69 16.19 -19.54
N ARG A 77 26.37 16.94 -18.48
CA ARG A 77 27.37 17.49 -17.55
C ARG A 77 27.97 16.44 -16.64
N TYR A 78 27.26 15.35 -16.38
CA TYR A 78 27.66 14.36 -15.38
C TYR A 78 27.99 12.99 -15.96
N TYR A 79 27.66 12.71 -17.23
CA TYR A 79 27.95 11.42 -17.83
C TYR A 79 29.41 11.26 -18.30
N SER A 80 29.97 10.07 -18.09
CA SER A 80 31.18 9.58 -18.76
C SER A 80 31.10 8.06 -18.87
N PRO A 81 31.40 7.47 -20.04
CA PRO A 81 31.49 6.01 -20.17
C PRO A 81 32.71 5.44 -19.41
N ASP A 82 33.76 6.24 -19.18
CA ASP A 82 34.90 5.86 -18.34
C ASP A 82 34.52 5.95 -16.84
N PRO A 83 34.54 4.82 -16.09
CA PRO A 83 34.29 4.82 -14.64
C PRO A 83 35.32 5.60 -13.83
N GLY A 84 36.53 5.83 -14.37
CA GLY A 84 37.59 6.60 -13.73
C GLY A 84 37.31 8.10 -13.65
N SER A 85 36.62 8.66 -14.66
CA SER A 85 36.37 10.11 -14.81
C SER A 85 35.83 10.80 -13.54
N PRO A 86 36.58 11.71 -12.89
CA PRO A 86 36.17 12.36 -11.64
C PRO A 86 34.82 13.08 -11.73
N GLY A 87 33.97 12.91 -10.72
CA GLY A 87 32.66 13.57 -10.65
C GLY A 87 31.65 13.16 -11.73
N LYS A 88 31.89 12.05 -12.43
CA LYS A 88 30.99 11.52 -13.47
C LYS A 88 30.28 10.24 -13.05
N MET A 89 29.09 10.03 -13.61
CA MET A 89 28.32 8.80 -13.56
C MET A 89 28.45 8.00 -14.85
N THR A 90 28.39 6.68 -14.74
CA THR A 90 28.57 5.69 -15.82
C THR A 90 27.27 5.34 -16.54
N THR A 91 26.14 5.84 -16.05
CA THR A 91 24.81 5.60 -16.62
C THR A 91 24.11 6.91 -16.91
N ARG A 92 23.16 6.86 -17.85
CA ARG A 92 22.27 7.97 -18.20
C ARG A 92 20.81 7.65 -17.86
N TYR A 93 20.56 6.46 -17.30
CA TYR A 93 19.23 5.87 -17.27
C TYR A 93 18.79 5.57 -15.84
N GLY A 94 17.47 5.53 -15.63
CA GLY A 94 16.82 5.17 -14.37
C GLY A 94 15.31 5.08 -14.51
N GLY A 95 14.63 4.69 -13.45
CA GLY A 95 13.16 4.71 -13.37
C GLY A 95 12.67 6.00 -12.70
N PHE A 96 11.81 6.77 -13.36
CA PHE A 96 11.35 8.07 -12.84
C PHE A 96 9.83 8.14 -12.75
N VAL A 97 9.33 8.81 -11.71
CA VAL A 97 7.90 9.14 -11.60
C VAL A 97 7.65 10.50 -12.26
N SER A 98 6.52 10.64 -12.96
CA SER A 98 6.24 11.81 -13.81
C SER A 98 5.95 13.09 -13.04
N ASP A 99 5.47 12.99 -11.81
CA ASP A 99 4.85 14.06 -11.03
C ASP A 99 5.52 14.26 -9.66
N LEU A 100 6.81 13.90 -9.53
CA LEU A 100 7.54 13.95 -8.24
C LEU A 100 7.43 15.31 -7.54
N LEU A 101 7.50 16.40 -8.30
CA LEU A 101 7.49 17.76 -7.76
C LEU A 101 6.08 18.37 -7.63
N ASP A 102 5.04 17.65 -8.02
CA ASP A 102 3.66 18.11 -7.96
C ASP A 102 2.98 17.66 -6.66
N PHE A 103 2.12 18.52 -6.09
CA PHE A 103 1.44 18.22 -4.82
C PHE A 103 0.16 19.03 -4.62
N ASP A 104 -0.86 18.45 -3.98
CA ASP A 104 -2.05 19.19 -3.55
C ASP A 104 -1.90 19.75 -2.12
N ALA A 105 -1.06 20.78 -1.98
CA ALA A 105 -0.74 21.37 -0.66
C ALA A 105 -1.99 21.83 0.10
N LYS A 106 -2.96 22.43 -0.59
CA LYS A 106 -4.20 22.92 0.02
C LYS A 106 -5.03 21.78 0.58
N PHE A 107 -5.08 20.63 -0.09
CA PHE A 107 -5.77 19.45 0.41
C PHE A 107 -5.22 19.00 1.77
N PHE A 108 -3.89 18.96 1.90
CA PHE A 108 -3.18 18.55 3.11
C PHE A 108 -2.96 19.69 4.10
N ARG A 109 -3.63 20.85 3.92
CA ARG A 109 -3.52 22.02 4.79
C ARG A 109 -2.07 22.54 4.94
N VAL A 110 -1.25 22.34 3.91
CA VAL A 110 0.12 22.85 3.80
C VAL A 110 0.07 24.17 3.06
N SER A 111 0.74 25.20 3.58
CA SER A 111 0.81 26.50 2.91
C SER A 111 1.71 26.40 1.66
N PRO A 112 1.50 27.22 0.60
CA PRO A 112 2.39 27.21 -0.56
C PRO A 112 3.87 27.45 -0.20
N ARG A 113 4.13 28.29 0.82
CA ARG A 113 5.48 28.54 1.32
C ARG A 113 6.11 27.30 1.95
N GLU A 114 5.37 26.61 2.81
CA GLU A 114 5.84 25.36 3.42
C GLU A 114 6.03 24.26 2.37
N ALA A 115 5.13 24.17 1.39
CA ALA A 115 5.20 23.18 0.32
C ALA A 115 6.52 23.28 -0.47
N MET A 116 7.04 24.48 -0.71
CA MET A 116 8.35 24.70 -1.35
C MET A 116 9.54 24.20 -0.52
N SER A 117 9.41 24.05 0.79
CA SER A 117 10.48 23.52 1.66
C SER A 117 10.29 22.03 1.97
N LEU A 118 9.13 21.46 1.63
CA LEU A 118 8.74 20.09 1.92
C LEU A 118 9.39 19.13 0.92
N ASP A 119 10.13 18.13 1.38
CA ASP A 119 10.72 17.09 0.53
C ASP A 119 9.65 16.41 -0.34
N PRO A 120 9.81 16.35 -1.68
CA PRO A 120 8.94 15.61 -2.59
C PRO A 120 8.59 14.18 -2.12
N GLN A 121 9.49 13.51 -1.41
CA GLN A 121 9.25 12.19 -0.81
C GLN A 121 8.16 12.24 0.27
N GLN A 122 8.13 13.28 1.11
CA GLN A 122 7.05 13.47 2.09
C GLN A 122 5.72 13.75 1.40
N ARG A 123 5.73 14.52 0.30
CA ARG A 123 4.52 14.84 -0.48
C ARG A 123 3.90 13.59 -1.09
N LEU A 124 4.71 12.76 -1.74
CA LEU A 124 4.28 11.46 -2.28
C LEU A 124 3.73 10.56 -1.18
N LEU A 125 4.42 10.46 -0.04
CA LEU A 125 3.94 9.66 1.10
C LEU A 125 2.55 10.09 1.57
N LEU A 126 2.26 11.39 1.63
CA LEU A 126 0.95 11.89 2.05
C LEU A 126 -0.16 11.47 1.08
N GLU A 127 0.05 11.68 -0.21
CA GLU A 127 -0.93 11.31 -1.24
C GLU A 127 -1.15 9.80 -1.31
N VAL A 128 -0.06 9.02 -1.36
CA VAL A 128 -0.14 7.56 -1.50
C VAL A 128 -0.68 6.91 -0.22
N SER A 129 -0.40 7.47 0.97
CA SER A 129 -1.02 6.98 2.22
C SER A 129 -2.52 7.24 2.24
N TRP A 130 -2.95 8.43 1.80
CA TRP A 130 -4.39 8.74 1.67
C TRP A 130 -5.08 7.77 0.72
N GLU A 131 -4.48 7.52 -0.44
CA GLU A 131 -5.02 6.60 -1.44
C GLU A 131 -5.07 5.16 -0.95
N ALA A 132 -4.05 4.70 -0.21
CA ALA A 132 -4.03 3.36 0.36
C ALA A 132 -5.16 3.16 1.39
N LEU A 133 -5.47 4.18 2.19
CA LEU A 133 -6.62 4.19 3.11
C LEU A 133 -7.96 4.16 2.37
N GLU A 134 -8.12 4.99 1.34
CA GLU A 134 -9.32 4.93 0.49
C GLU A 134 -9.45 3.59 -0.24
N ASN A 135 -8.33 2.99 -0.66
CA ASN A 135 -8.31 1.67 -1.27
C ASN A 135 -8.71 0.56 -0.27
N ALA A 136 -8.38 0.74 1.02
CA ALA A 136 -8.87 -0.12 2.11
C ALA A 136 -10.36 0.09 2.45
N GLY A 137 -11.00 1.11 1.87
CA GLY A 137 -12.34 1.55 2.26
C GLY A 137 -12.37 2.03 3.72
N LEU A 138 -11.31 2.70 4.16
CA LEU A 138 -11.25 3.42 5.44
C LEU A 138 -11.26 4.91 5.14
N ALA A 139 -12.27 5.62 5.64
CA ALA A 139 -12.30 7.08 5.53
C ALA A 139 -11.15 7.67 6.37
N PRO A 140 -10.19 8.40 5.78
CA PRO A 140 -9.02 8.89 6.52
C PRO A 140 -9.38 9.75 7.75
N ASP A 141 -10.41 10.60 7.65
CA ASP A 141 -10.86 11.46 8.76
C ASP A 141 -11.48 10.65 9.91
N SER A 142 -11.95 9.42 9.65
CA SER A 142 -12.51 8.53 10.69
C SER A 142 -11.43 7.87 11.57
N LEU A 143 -10.15 8.09 11.24
CA LEU A 143 -9.01 7.54 11.96
C LEU A 143 -8.44 8.49 13.02
N ALA A 144 -8.94 9.73 13.09
CA ALA A 144 -8.52 10.68 14.10
C ALA A 144 -8.71 10.12 15.52
N ASP A 145 -7.73 10.40 16.37
CA ASP A 145 -7.59 9.97 17.76
C ASP A 145 -7.46 8.43 17.95
N ARG A 146 -7.41 7.64 16.88
CA ARG A 146 -7.23 6.18 16.95
C ARG A 146 -5.76 5.78 16.97
N GLN A 147 -5.49 4.66 17.64
CA GLN A 147 -4.18 4.00 17.65
C GLN A 147 -3.90 3.33 16.31
N VAL A 148 -3.54 4.15 15.33
CA VAL A 148 -3.06 3.76 14.01
C VAL A 148 -1.55 4.00 13.96
N GLY A 149 -0.78 2.96 13.66
CA GLY A 149 0.67 3.07 13.51
C GLY A 149 1.08 3.51 12.10
N VAL A 150 2.22 4.18 11.97
CA VAL A 150 2.82 4.65 10.71
C VAL A 150 4.28 4.23 10.67
N PHE A 151 4.67 3.44 9.66
CA PHE A 151 6.01 2.89 9.51
C PHE A 151 6.52 3.14 8.09
N VAL A 152 7.54 3.99 7.94
CA VAL A 152 7.98 4.47 6.62
C VAL A 152 9.45 4.14 6.40
N GLY A 153 9.75 3.38 5.35
CA GLY A 153 11.10 3.21 4.83
C GLY A 153 11.55 4.43 4.03
N ILE A 154 12.61 5.11 4.45
CA ILE A 154 13.16 6.30 3.77
C ILE A 154 14.66 6.44 4.08
N SER A 155 15.46 6.76 3.07
CA SER A 155 16.93 6.88 3.21
C SER A 155 17.52 8.08 2.46
N ALA A 156 16.93 8.49 1.34
CA ALA A 156 17.46 9.59 0.53
C ALA A 156 17.24 10.96 1.21
N ILE A 157 18.23 11.85 1.10
CA ILE A 157 18.24 13.20 1.68
C ILE A 157 18.56 14.28 0.63
N ASP A 158 18.33 13.97 -0.65
CA ASP A 158 18.72 14.82 -1.78
C ASP A 158 18.15 16.25 -1.66
N TYR A 159 16.87 16.39 -1.28
CA TYR A 159 16.24 17.70 -1.21
C TYR A 159 16.84 18.59 -0.12
N TRP A 160 17.18 17.99 1.03
CA TRP A 160 17.91 18.67 2.09
C TRP A 160 19.25 19.22 1.59
N HIS A 161 19.99 18.41 0.84
CA HIS A 161 21.25 18.86 0.24
C HIS A 161 21.07 19.98 -0.80
N GLN A 162 19.97 20.00 -1.57
CA GLN A 162 19.68 21.12 -2.47
C GLN A 162 19.41 22.40 -1.69
N LEU A 163 18.57 22.32 -0.66
CA LEU A 163 18.16 23.47 0.14
C LEU A 163 19.34 24.09 0.92
N LEU A 164 20.26 23.26 1.41
CA LEU A 164 21.47 23.74 2.11
C LEU A 164 22.51 24.43 1.20
N LYS A 165 22.37 24.36 -0.12
CA LYS A 165 23.21 25.10 -1.07
C LYS A 165 22.74 26.55 -1.27
N ARG A 166 21.58 26.92 -0.71
CA ARG A 166 21.02 28.27 -0.80
C ARG A 166 21.71 29.21 0.20
N ASP A 167 21.49 30.52 0.01
CA ASP A 167 22.02 31.54 0.91
C ASP A 167 21.43 31.40 2.31
N ALA A 168 22.18 31.82 3.34
CA ALA A 168 21.72 31.74 4.73
C ALA A 168 20.41 32.51 4.98
N ASP A 169 20.14 33.54 4.18
CA ASP A 169 18.91 34.35 4.23
C ASP A 169 17.67 33.57 3.73
N ASP A 170 17.85 32.47 2.99
CA ASP A 170 16.77 31.59 2.53
C ASP A 170 16.38 30.53 3.57
N ILE A 171 17.10 30.45 4.71
CA ILE A 171 16.81 29.50 5.77
C ILE A 171 15.53 29.91 6.49
N ASP A 172 14.49 29.07 6.41
CA ASP A 172 13.22 29.29 7.09
C ASP A 172 12.81 28.16 8.05
N ALA A 173 11.76 28.40 8.83
CA ALA A 173 11.28 27.49 9.85
C ALA A 173 10.75 26.15 9.29
N TYR A 174 10.48 26.06 7.98
CA TYR A 174 9.96 24.85 7.35
C TYR A 174 11.04 23.91 6.88
N LEU A 175 12.31 24.33 6.83
CA LEU A 175 13.40 23.46 6.38
C LEU A 175 13.47 22.17 7.19
N ILE A 176 13.58 22.25 8.52
CA ILE A 176 13.73 21.07 9.39
C ILE A 176 12.51 20.15 9.26
N THR A 177 11.31 20.71 9.35
CA THR A 177 10.05 19.94 9.28
C THR A 177 9.75 19.44 7.86
N GLY A 178 10.34 20.06 6.85
CA GLY A 178 10.18 19.67 5.46
C GLY A 178 11.04 18.49 5.05
N ASN A 179 12.15 18.21 5.75
CA ASN A 179 13.21 17.33 5.23
C ASN A 179 13.69 16.25 6.19
N THR A 180 13.47 16.40 7.50
CA THR A 180 13.89 15.37 8.45
C THR A 180 13.07 14.09 8.23
N HIS A 181 13.72 12.93 8.12
CA HIS A 181 13.02 11.66 7.88
C HIS A 181 11.97 11.32 8.95
N SER A 182 12.22 11.60 10.22
CA SER A 182 11.23 11.38 11.30
C SER A 182 9.93 12.17 11.08
N VAL A 183 10.00 13.30 10.38
CA VAL A 183 8.82 14.09 10.05
C VAL A 183 8.05 13.47 8.88
N ALA A 184 8.64 12.62 8.04
CA ALA A 184 7.92 11.93 6.97
C ALA A 184 6.79 11.03 7.52
N SER A 185 7.08 10.19 8.52
CA SER A 185 6.07 9.39 9.24
C SER A 185 5.22 10.27 10.15
N GLY A 186 5.86 11.16 10.92
CA GLY A 186 5.17 12.05 11.86
C GLY A 186 4.13 12.98 11.20
N ARG A 187 4.36 13.43 9.96
CA ARG A 187 3.44 14.29 9.22
C ARG A 187 2.20 13.55 8.75
N ILE A 188 2.31 12.27 8.40
CA ILE A 188 1.13 11.40 8.15
C ILE A 188 0.31 11.29 9.42
N SER A 189 0.96 10.95 10.55
CA SER A 189 0.30 10.86 11.85
C SER A 189 -0.39 12.17 12.25
N TYR A 190 0.30 13.30 12.10
CA TYR A 190 -0.22 14.62 12.42
C TYR A 190 -1.44 15.01 11.57
N LEU A 191 -1.36 14.83 10.25
CA LEU A 191 -2.44 15.24 9.34
C LEU A 191 -3.70 14.40 9.49
N LEU A 192 -3.55 13.13 9.86
CA LEU A 192 -4.65 12.20 10.08
C LEU A 192 -5.10 12.10 11.55
N GLY A 193 -4.40 12.77 12.48
CA GLY A 193 -4.70 12.74 13.91
C GLY A 193 -4.45 11.38 14.58
N LEU A 194 -3.43 10.64 14.14
CA LEU A 194 -3.18 9.27 14.60
C LEU A 194 -2.34 9.24 15.88
N THR A 195 -2.65 8.30 16.78
CA THR A 195 -2.02 8.20 18.11
C THR A 195 -1.17 6.93 18.33
N GLY A 196 -1.01 6.09 17.30
CA GLY A 196 -0.16 4.90 17.37
C GLY A 196 1.33 5.18 17.12
N PRO A 197 2.19 4.14 17.09
CA PRO A 197 3.62 4.27 16.81
C PRO A 197 3.87 4.97 15.46
N SER A 198 4.80 5.93 15.41
CA SER A 198 5.15 6.65 14.18
C SER A 198 6.65 6.65 13.99
N LEU A 199 7.14 5.89 13.01
CA LEU A 199 8.55 5.58 12.83
C LEU A 199 8.97 5.72 11.37
N SER A 200 10.12 6.35 11.17
CA SER A 200 10.86 6.31 9.91
C SER A 200 12.07 5.39 10.06
N VAL A 201 12.25 4.48 9.11
CA VAL A 201 13.22 3.38 9.16
C VAL A 201 14.20 3.52 8.01
N ASP A 202 15.49 3.59 8.34
CA ASP A 202 16.57 3.55 7.37
C ASP A 202 17.44 2.32 7.60
N THR A 203 17.23 1.31 6.76
CA THR A 203 18.08 0.14 6.62
C THR A 203 18.55 0.00 5.17
N ALA A 204 18.77 1.14 4.50
CA ALA A 204 19.08 1.22 3.07
C ALA A 204 18.03 0.51 2.21
N CYS A 205 18.44 -0.42 1.33
CA CYS A 205 17.56 -1.09 0.38
C CYS A 205 16.49 -2.00 1.02
N SER A 206 16.63 -2.34 2.31
CA SER A 206 15.66 -3.15 3.06
C SER A 206 14.70 -2.31 3.94
N SER A 207 14.75 -0.98 3.85
CA SER A 207 14.00 -0.05 4.69
C SER A 207 12.49 -0.33 4.72
N SER A 208 11.83 -0.43 3.57
CA SER A 208 10.38 -0.64 3.54
C SER A 208 9.94 -2.02 4.05
N LEU A 209 10.74 -3.09 3.87
CA LEU A 209 10.41 -4.40 4.47
C LEU A 209 10.73 -4.43 5.96
N SER A 210 11.72 -3.66 6.42
CA SER A 210 12.01 -3.48 7.84
C SER A 210 10.86 -2.73 8.51
N ALA A 211 10.36 -1.66 7.90
CA ALA A 211 9.15 -0.96 8.32
C ALA A 211 7.92 -1.89 8.34
N MET A 212 7.76 -2.73 7.31
CA MET A 212 6.69 -3.74 7.27
C MET A 212 6.77 -4.75 8.42
N HIS A 213 7.98 -5.25 8.73
CA HIS A 213 8.18 -6.15 9.87
C HIS A 213 7.75 -5.47 11.17
N LEU A 214 8.19 -4.24 11.44
CA LEU A 214 7.80 -3.48 12.63
C LEU A 214 6.29 -3.26 12.71
N ALA A 215 5.65 -2.90 11.59
CA ALA A 215 4.19 -2.74 11.53
C ALA A 215 3.45 -4.04 11.88
N CYS A 216 3.90 -5.19 11.36
CA CYS A 216 3.36 -6.50 11.70
C CYS A 216 3.54 -6.82 13.19
N GLN A 217 4.70 -6.49 13.78
CA GLN A 217 4.95 -6.70 15.20
C GLN A 217 4.05 -5.81 16.06
N SER A 218 3.91 -4.52 15.76
CA SER A 218 3.04 -3.61 16.51
C SER A 218 1.57 -4.04 16.48
N LEU A 219 1.09 -4.58 15.34
CA LEU A 219 -0.26 -5.15 15.26
C LEU A 219 -0.42 -6.42 16.12
N ARG A 220 0.57 -7.32 16.15
CA ARG A 220 0.54 -8.54 16.96
C ARG A 220 0.62 -8.26 18.46
N HIS A 221 1.29 -7.18 18.84
CA HIS A 221 1.43 -6.76 20.24
C HIS A 221 0.36 -5.75 20.68
N ASP A 222 -0.68 -5.53 19.86
CA ASP A 222 -1.76 -4.58 20.14
C ASP A 222 -1.30 -3.13 20.41
N GLU A 223 -0.12 -2.73 19.93
CA GLU A 223 0.35 -1.33 19.97
C GLU A 223 -0.44 -0.43 19.01
N CYS A 224 -1.09 -1.05 18.02
CA CYS A 224 -2.04 -0.40 17.13
C CYS A 224 -3.11 -1.39 16.63
N SER A 225 -4.22 -0.85 16.14
CA SER A 225 -5.33 -1.63 15.55
C SER A 225 -5.33 -1.64 14.01
N VAL A 226 -4.64 -0.65 13.45
CA VAL A 226 -4.40 -0.47 12.01
C VAL A 226 -2.97 0.03 11.88
N ALA A 227 -2.24 -0.42 10.85
CA ALA A 227 -0.92 0.11 10.53
C ALA A 227 -0.85 0.56 9.07
N ILE A 228 -0.25 1.72 8.85
CA ILE A 228 0.14 2.23 7.54
C ILE A 228 1.64 1.94 7.41
N ALA A 229 2.01 1.05 6.49
CA ALA A 229 3.40 0.69 6.25
C ALA A 229 3.78 1.04 4.81
N GLY A 230 4.92 1.68 4.60
CA GLY A 230 5.30 2.19 3.28
C GLY A 230 6.80 2.32 3.08
N GLY A 231 7.16 2.75 1.88
CA GLY A 231 8.50 3.22 1.56
C GLY A 231 8.48 4.22 0.42
N VAL A 232 9.43 5.13 0.41
CA VAL A 232 9.59 6.14 -0.64
C VAL A 232 11.05 6.30 -1.03
N ASN A 233 11.27 6.60 -2.30
CA ASN A 233 12.57 6.98 -2.82
C ASN A 233 12.43 8.08 -3.88
N GLY A 234 13.20 9.15 -3.75
CA GLY A 234 13.30 10.24 -4.73
C GLY A 234 14.72 10.40 -5.24
N ILE A 235 14.88 10.78 -6.51
CA ILE A 235 16.17 11.03 -7.15
C ILE A 235 16.17 12.46 -7.64
N LEU A 236 16.64 13.38 -6.81
CA LEU A 236 16.56 14.82 -7.10
C LEU A 236 17.91 15.38 -7.56
N ASN A 237 19.01 14.69 -7.21
CA ASN A 237 20.37 15.17 -7.37
C ASN A 237 21.30 14.15 -8.07
N PRO A 238 22.30 14.62 -8.85
CA PRO A 238 23.27 13.73 -9.50
C PRO A 238 24.24 13.06 -8.52
N GLU A 239 24.50 13.63 -7.34
CA GLU A 239 25.58 13.25 -6.43
C GLU A 239 25.50 11.79 -5.97
N ALA A 240 24.32 11.32 -5.58
CA ALA A 240 24.14 9.93 -5.15
C ALA A 240 24.37 8.96 -6.33
N THR A 241 23.89 9.30 -7.54
CA THR A 241 24.14 8.50 -8.75
C THR A 241 25.63 8.46 -9.10
N ILE A 242 26.34 9.59 -8.98
CA ILE A 242 27.81 9.64 -9.15
C ILE A 242 28.48 8.73 -8.12
N ASN A 243 28.08 8.79 -6.85
CA ASN A 243 28.63 7.95 -5.79
C ASN A 243 28.47 6.46 -6.11
N PHE A 244 27.26 6.02 -6.46
CA PHE A 244 27.03 4.62 -6.83
C PHE A 244 27.77 4.19 -8.09
N SER A 245 27.97 5.08 -9.07
CA SER A 245 28.86 4.81 -10.21
C SER A 245 30.32 4.63 -9.77
N LYS A 246 30.81 5.43 -8.81
CA LYS A 246 32.17 5.28 -8.27
C LYS A 246 32.35 4.02 -7.43
N ALA A 247 31.29 3.58 -6.77
CA ALA A 247 31.23 2.29 -6.11
C ALA A 247 31.04 1.11 -7.08
N GLN A 248 30.95 1.36 -8.39
CA GLN A 248 30.71 0.35 -9.43
C GLN A 248 29.44 -0.48 -9.19
N MET A 249 28.41 0.15 -8.65
CA MET A 249 27.15 -0.52 -8.30
C MET A 249 26.08 -0.42 -9.40
N LEU A 250 26.26 0.50 -10.36
CA LEU A 250 25.25 0.82 -11.37
C LEU A 250 25.51 0.12 -12.71
N SER A 251 24.43 -0.40 -13.30
CA SER A 251 24.43 -0.84 -14.70
C SER A 251 24.59 0.36 -15.64
N ALA A 252 25.41 0.20 -16.68
CA ALA A 252 25.61 1.22 -17.71
C ALA A 252 24.33 1.57 -18.50
N ASP A 253 23.43 0.59 -18.68
CA ASP A 253 22.13 0.77 -19.35
C ASP A 253 20.98 1.11 -18.39
N GLY A 254 21.28 1.25 -17.08
CA GLY A 254 20.32 1.53 -16.02
C GLY A 254 19.23 0.48 -15.82
N ARG A 255 19.41 -0.76 -16.30
CA ARG A 255 18.47 -1.87 -16.08
C ARG A 255 19.02 -2.85 -15.06
N CYS A 256 18.13 -3.41 -14.24
CA CYS A 256 18.46 -4.54 -13.39
C CYS A 256 18.29 -5.82 -14.21
N LYS A 257 19.38 -6.47 -14.60
CA LYS A 257 19.38 -7.69 -15.42
C LYS A 257 19.39 -8.94 -14.54
N SER A 258 18.41 -9.01 -13.63
CA SER A 258 18.39 -9.97 -12.53
C SER A 258 18.51 -11.41 -13.02
N PHE A 259 19.49 -12.13 -12.48
CA PHE A 259 19.83 -13.55 -12.74
C PHE A 259 20.43 -13.85 -14.13
N ASP A 260 20.60 -12.83 -14.98
CA ASP A 260 21.20 -12.98 -16.30
C ASP A 260 22.74 -12.98 -16.23
N GLN A 261 23.41 -13.59 -17.21
CA GLN A 261 24.86 -13.54 -17.38
C GLN A 261 25.36 -12.11 -17.57
N ALA A 262 24.56 -11.23 -18.18
CA ALA A 262 24.90 -9.83 -18.41
C ALA A 262 24.67 -8.92 -17.18
N ALA A 263 24.31 -9.48 -16.02
CA ALA A 263 24.17 -8.74 -14.76
C ALA A 263 25.45 -7.97 -14.40
N ASP A 264 25.39 -6.63 -14.43
CA ASP A 264 26.52 -5.71 -14.28
C ASP A 264 26.27 -4.60 -13.24
N GLY A 265 25.14 -4.64 -12.53
CA GLY A 265 24.73 -3.61 -11.59
C GLY A 265 23.23 -3.36 -11.64
N PHE A 266 22.75 -2.43 -10.82
CA PHE A 266 21.35 -2.03 -10.81
C PHE A 266 21.12 -0.68 -11.50
N GLY A 267 19.90 -0.45 -11.95
CA GLY A 267 19.41 0.89 -12.31
C GLY A 267 18.71 1.55 -11.15
N ARG A 268 19.01 2.81 -10.84
CA ARG A 268 18.29 3.54 -9.78
C ARG A 268 16.86 3.86 -10.21
N ALA A 269 15.93 3.95 -9.27
CA ALA A 269 14.58 4.37 -9.55
C ALA A 269 13.89 5.14 -8.41
N GLU A 270 12.96 6.00 -8.78
CA GLU A 270 12.04 6.72 -7.90
C GLU A 270 10.80 5.88 -7.61
N GLY A 271 10.10 6.19 -6.51
CA GLY A 271 8.74 5.73 -6.31
C GLY A 271 8.32 5.66 -4.85
N CYS A 272 7.02 5.45 -4.64
CA CYS A 272 6.40 5.31 -3.34
C CYS A 272 5.42 4.15 -3.36
N GLY A 273 5.44 3.30 -2.34
CA GLY A 273 4.42 2.29 -2.09
C GLY A 273 3.96 2.35 -0.65
N VAL A 274 2.66 2.15 -0.43
CA VAL A 274 2.04 2.11 0.91
C VAL A 274 0.99 0.99 0.95
N VAL A 275 0.95 0.28 2.07
CA VAL A 275 -0.07 -0.72 2.39
C VAL A 275 -0.74 -0.39 3.72
N VAL A 276 -2.00 -0.78 3.83
CA VAL A 276 -2.78 -0.68 5.07
C VAL A 276 -3.00 -2.07 5.63
N LEU A 277 -2.71 -2.24 6.91
CA LEU A 277 -2.62 -3.52 7.57
C LEU A 277 -3.54 -3.59 8.78
N ARG A 278 -4.07 -4.79 9.02
CA ARG A 278 -4.80 -5.15 10.25
C ARG A 278 -4.49 -6.57 10.63
N ARG A 279 -4.72 -6.93 11.89
CA ARG A 279 -4.84 -8.34 12.27
C ARG A 279 -5.92 -9.00 11.42
N LEU A 280 -5.66 -10.21 10.91
CA LEU A 280 -6.58 -10.90 10.01
C LEU A 280 -7.96 -11.11 10.65
N SER A 281 -8.02 -11.45 11.94
CA SER A 281 -9.29 -11.60 12.67
C SER A 281 -10.14 -10.34 12.62
N ASP A 282 -9.51 -9.18 12.77
CA ASP A 282 -10.20 -7.90 12.87
C ASP A 282 -10.66 -7.45 11.49
N ALA A 283 -9.84 -7.70 10.45
CA ALA A 283 -10.21 -7.47 9.06
C ALA A 283 -11.41 -8.34 8.63
N VAL A 284 -11.45 -9.61 9.05
CA VAL A 284 -12.58 -10.51 8.81
C VAL A 284 -13.83 -10.02 9.55
N ALA A 285 -13.69 -9.67 10.83
CA ALA A 285 -14.82 -9.22 11.66
C ALA A 285 -15.46 -7.94 11.11
N ASP A 286 -14.65 -7.02 10.57
CA ASP A 286 -15.12 -5.73 10.06
C ASP A 286 -15.49 -5.75 8.57
N GLY A 287 -15.42 -6.91 7.91
CA GLY A 287 -15.77 -7.06 6.49
C GLY A 287 -14.84 -6.31 5.54
N ASP A 288 -13.57 -6.14 5.92
CA ASP A 288 -12.57 -5.48 5.09
C ASP A 288 -12.24 -6.30 3.83
N ASN A 289 -11.78 -5.61 2.79
CA ASN A 289 -11.32 -6.27 1.57
C ASN A 289 -9.91 -6.82 1.74
N ILE A 290 -9.77 -8.06 2.20
CA ILE A 290 -8.46 -8.69 2.39
C ILE A 290 -7.85 -9.00 1.02
N ARG A 291 -6.76 -8.31 0.68
CA ARG A 291 -6.02 -8.40 -0.60
C ARG A 291 -5.01 -9.55 -0.58
N ALA A 292 -4.36 -9.75 0.57
CA ALA A 292 -3.39 -10.79 0.85
C ALA A 292 -3.20 -10.92 2.38
N VAL A 293 -2.47 -11.95 2.81
CA VAL A 293 -2.15 -12.19 4.22
C VAL A 293 -0.64 -12.35 4.41
N ILE A 294 -0.06 -11.57 5.31
CA ILE A 294 1.30 -11.75 5.78
C ILE A 294 1.27 -12.81 6.90
N LEU A 295 1.85 -13.97 6.61
CA LEU A 295 1.92 -15.07 7.56
C LEU A 295 3.14 -14.94 8.48
N GLY A 296 4.27 -14.45 7.94
CA GLY A 296 5.54 -14.44 8.63
C GLY A 296 6.45 -13.33 8.16
N SER A 297 7.40 -12.95 9.02
CA SER A 297 8.37 -11.90 8.73
C SER A 297 9.60 -12.03 9.63
N ALA A 298 10.80 -11.79 9.12
CA ALA A 298 12.02 -11.75 9.92
C ALA A 298 12.98 -10.68 9.43
N LEU A 299 13.82 -10.19 10.36
CA LEU A 299 14.97 -9.33 10.10
C LEU A 299 16.22 -9.95 10.69
N ASN A 300 17.35 -9.83 10.00
CA ASN A 300 18.66 -10.11 10.59
C ASN A 300 19.75 -9.21 9.99
N HIS A 301 21.00 -9.44 10.39
CA HIS A 301 22.15 -8.75 9.83
C HIS A 301 23.19 -9.76 9.32
N THR A 302 23.84 -9.40 8.21
CA THR A 302 24.89 -10.18 7.54
C THR A 302 26.10 -10.44 8.45
N GLY A 303 26.33 -9.57 9.43
CA GLY A 303 27.47 -9.62 10.33
C GLY A 303 28.77 -9.27 9.62
N ARG A 304 29.90 -9.85 10.07
CA ARG A 304 31.21 -9.59 9.46
C ARG A 304 31.37 -10.38 8.15
N THR A 305 31.75 -9.67 7.09
CA THR A 305 32.10 -10.17 5.74
C THR A 305 33.42 -9.55 5.27
N SER A 306 33.82 -9.78 4.02
CA SER A 306 35.06 -9.23 3.44
C SER A 306 34.98 -7.72 3.13
N GLY A 307 33.78 -7.13 3.15
CA GLY A 307 33.55 -5.70 2.98
C GLY A 307 32.13 -5.33 3.39
N LEU A 308 31.91 -4.09 3.83
CA LEU A 308 30.63 -3.66 4.41
C LEU A 308 29.42 -3.99 3.51
N THR A 309 29.60 -3.85 2.19
CA THR A 309 28.56 -4.05 1.18
C THR A 309 28.46 -5.47 0.62
N VAL A 310 29.31 -6.39 1.09
CA VAL A 310 29.35 -7.77 0.57
C VAL A 310 28.26 -8.60 1.26
N PRO A 311 27.28 -9.16 0.50
CA PRO A 311 26.22 -9.99 1.07
C PRO A 311 26.75 -11.35 1.54
N LYS A 312 25.97 -12.06 2.36
CA LYS A 312 26.34 -13.37 2.94
C LYS A 312 25.21 -14.38 2.81
N GLY A 313 25.39 -15.37 1.95
CA GLY A 313 24.41 -16.44 1.69
C GLY A 313 23.83 -17.08 2.96
N PRO A 314 24.66 -17.55 3.92
CA PRO A 314 24.14 -18.11 5.18
C PRO A 314 23.24 -17.18 5.99
N ALA A 315 23.49 -15.86 5.97
CA ALA A 315 22.62 -14.89 6.66
C ALA A 315 21.27 -14.74 5.93
N GLN A 316 21.28 -14.74 4.60
CA GLN A 316 20.06 -14.73 3.79
C GLN A 316 19.25 -16.02 3.97
N GLN A 317 19.91 -17.19 4.01
CA GLN A 317 19.26 -18.45 4.34
C GLN A 317 18.59 -18.39 5.71
N GLN A 318 19.29 -17.85 6.72
CA GLN A 318 18.76 -17.76 8.07
C GLN A 318 17.53 -16.85 8.16
N VAL A 319 17.55 -15.65 7.56
CA VAL A 319 16.38 -14.74 7.62
C VAL A 319 15.15 -15.36 6.94
N ILE A 320 15.36 -16.12 5.86
CA ILE A 320 14.26 -16.84 5.19
C ILE A 320 13.74 -17.95 6.10
N ARG A 321 14.61 -18.77 6.70
CA ARG A 321 14.22 -19.83 7.63
C ARG A 321 13.48 -19.27 8.85
N ASP A 322 13.95 -18.16 9.40
CA ASP A 322 13.30 -17.49 10.54
C ASP A 322 11.90 -17.00 10.17
N ALA A 323 11.73 -16.38 9.00
CA ALA A 323 10.42 -15.93 8.53
C ALA A 323 9.45 -17.10 8.27
N ILE A 324 9.94 -18.24 7.78
CA ILE A 324 9.14 -19.46 7.61
C ILE A 324 8.79 -20.07 8.97
N ALA A 325 9.72 -20.06 9.93
CA ALA A 325 9.52 -20.62 11.27
C ALA A 325 8.44 -19.89 12.08
N THR A 326 8.13 -18.62 11.76
CA THR A 326 6.96 -17.92 12.33
C THR A 326 5.63 -18.31 11.68
N THR A 327 5.63 -19.27 10.75
CA THR A 327 4.44 -19.77 10.05
C THR A 327 4.26 -21.26 10.31
N LYS A 328 3.13 -21.80 9.85
CA LYS A 328 2.87 -23.25 9.86
C LYS A 328 3.23 -23.95 8.55
N LEU A 329 4.00 -23.29 7.68
CA LEU A 329 4.32 -23.77 6.34
C LEU A 329 5.68 -24.48 6.29
N THR A 330 5.80 -25.41 5.35
CA THR A 330 7.10 -25.93 4.91
C THR A 330 7.61 -25.14 3.70
N PRO A 331 8.93 -25.14 3.41
CA PRO A 331 9.47 -24.45 2.24
C PRO A 331 8.86 -24.90 0.91
N SER A 332 8.46 -26.17 0.78
CA SER A 332 7.84 -26.70 -0.45
C SER A 332 6.44 -26.14 -0.74
N GLN A 333 5.76 -25.57 0.27
CA GLN A 333 4.46 -24.91 0.10
C GLN A 333 4.56 -23.47 -0.43
N ILE A 334 5.77 -22.90 -0.48
CA ILE A 334 6.01 -21.55 -1.03
C ILE A 334 6.39 -21.73 -2.51
N SER A 335 5.57 -21.18 -3.41
CA SER A 335 5.67 -21.42 -4.86
C SER A 335 6.40 -20.32 -5.63
N TYR A 336 6.50 -19.11 -5.06
CA TYR A 336 7.13 -17.97 -5.70
C TYR A 336 8.02 -17.18 -4.74
N ILE A 337 9.15 -16.66 -5.23
CA ILE A 337 9.96 -15.67 -4.52
C ILE A 337 10.08 -14.41 -5.37
N GLU A 338 9.63 -13.30 -4.80
CA GLU A 338 10.02 -11.96 -5.23
C GLU A 338 11.35 -11.63 -4.55
N ALA A 339 12.42 -11.83 -5.29
CA ALA A 339 13.80 -11.71 -4.83
C ALA A 339 14.23 -10.24 -4.70
N HIS A 340 15.30 -10.02 -3.93
CA HIS A 340 15.99 -8.74 -3.94
C HIS A 340 16.56 -8.46 -5.34
N GLY A 341 17.21 -9.44 -5.98
CA GLY A 341 17.42 -9.51 -7.43
C GLY A 341 17.89 -8.21 -8.08
N THR A 342 19.02 -7.68 -7.64
CA THR A 342 19.53 -6.38 -8.13
C THR A 342 20.14 -6.42 -9.52
N GLY A 343 20.43 -7.59 -10.09
CA GLY A 343 21.15 -7.68 -11.35
C GLY A 343 22.65 -7.47 -11.16
N THR A 344 23.20 -7.85 -10.00
CA THR A 344 24.65 -7.76 -9.74
C THR A 344 25.33 -9.11 -9.95
N ALA A 345 26.52 -9.09 -10.57
CA ALA A 345 27.29 -10.31 -10.85
C ALA A 345 27.62 -11.15 -9.59
N LEU A 346 27.74 -10.50 -8.42
CA LEU A 346 28.03 -11.17 -7.15
C LEU A 346 26.76 -11.46 -6.33
N GLY A 347 25.84 -10.51 -6.22
CA GLY A 347 24.69 -10.61 -5.32
C GLY A 347 23.67 -11.63 -5.79
N ASP A 348 23.37 -11.67 -7.10
CA ASP A 348 22.36 -12.56 -7.65
C ASP A 348 22.71 -14.05 -7.47
N PRO A 349 23.95 -14.53 -7.74
CA PRO A 349 24.32 -15.91 -7.43
C PRO A 349 24.25 -16.25 -5.94
N ILE A 350 24.60 -15.32 -5.05
CA ILE A 350 24.52 -15.51 -3.59
C ILE A 350 23.06 -15.69 -3.15
N GLU A 351 22.16 -14.88 -3.68
CA GLU A 351 20.73 -14.98 -3.39
C GLU A 351 20.13 -16.27 -3.95
N LEU A 352 20.39 -16.62 -5.22
CA LEU A 352 19.95 -17.88 -5.82
C LEU A 352 20.45 -19.10 -5.03
N GLY A 353 21.72 -19.06 -4.58
CA GLY A 353 22.29 -20.09 -3.72
C GLY A 353 21.56 -20.20 -2.38
N ALA A 354 21.21 -19.07 -1.74
CA ALA A 354 20.42 -19.08 -0.51
C ALA A 354 19.02 -19.66 -0.73
N LEU A 355 18.36 -19.31 -1.84
CA LEU A 355 17.04 -19.84 -2.20
C LEU A 355 17.09 -21.35 -2.46
N ARG A 356 18.10 -21.83 -3.20
CA ARG A 356 18.33 -23.27 -3.41
C ARG A 356 18.43 -24.02 -2.08
N GLU A 357 19.25 -23.53 -1.15
CA GLU A 357 19.48 -24.19 0.15
C GLU A 357 18.24 -24.26 1.04
N VAL A 358 17.34 -23.28 0.94
CA VAL A 358 16.13 -23.24 1.78
C VAL A 358 14.97 -23.98 1.11
N PHE A 359 14.76 -23.77 -0.19
CA PHE A 359 13.56 -24.22 -0.90
C PHE A 359 13.76 -25.42 -1.83
N GLY A 360 14.99 -25.72 -2.22
CA GLY A 360 15.32 -26.83 -3.12
C GLY A 360 15.03 -28.23 -2.55
N PRO A 361 15.29 -28.51 -1.25
CA PRO A 361 15.03 -29.83 -0.69
C PRO A 361 13.55 -30.25 -0.80
N HIS A 362 13.31 -31.51 -1.19
CA HIS A 362 11.99 -32.15 -1.25
C HIS A 362 10.96 -31.44 -2.14
N ARG A 363 11.43 -30.77 -3.20
CA ARG A 363 10.57 -30.03 -4.12
C ARG A 363 10.26 -30.84 -5.38
N SER A 364 8.98 -31.04 -5.68
CA SER A 364 8.52 -31.72 -6.90
C SER A 364 8.38 -30.77 -8.09
N GLU A 365 7.93 -29.54 -7.83
CA GLU A 365 7.76 -28.47 -8.82
C GLU A 365 8.82 -27.39 -8.61
N PRO A 366 9.33 -26.74 -9.67
CA PRO A 366 10.35 -25.71 -9.50
C PRO A 366 9.83 -24.51 -8.69
N LEU A 367 10.71 -23.88 -7.92
CA LEU A 367 10.44 -22.59 -7.29
C LEU A 367 10.52 -21.50 -8.34
N LEU A 368 9.45 -20.74 -8.51
CA LEU A 368 9.47 -19.58 -9.38
C LEU A 368 10.18 -18.42 -8.67
N VAL A 369 11.13 -17.77 -9.34
CA VAL A 369 11.90 -16.65 -8.79
C VAL A 369 11.91 -15.50 -9.78
N GLY A 370 11.57 -14.29 -9.33
CA GLY A 370 11.65 -13.09 -10.16
C GLY A 370 11.96 -11.84 -9.35
N SER A 371 12.15 -10.72 -10.04
CA SER A 371 12.31 -9.41 -9.41
C SER A 371 11.59 -8.32 -10.21
N VAL A 372 10.82 -7.50 -9.50
CA VAL A 372 10.17 -6.28 -9.99
C VAL A 372 11.18 -5.25 -10.52
N LYS A 373 12.44 -5.31 -10.05
CA LYS A 373 13.49 -4.38 -10.46
C LYS A 373 13.80 -4.46 -11.95
N THR A 374 13.50 -5.60 -12.57
CA THR A 374 13.64 -5.78 -14.02
C THR A 374 12.63 -4.93 -14.81
N ASN A 375 11.51 -4.52 -14.21
CA ASN A 375 10.50 -3.66 -14.83
C ASN A 375 10.75 -2.17 -14.55
N ILE A 376 11.04 -1.82 -13.29
CA ILE A 376 10.98 -0.43 -12.82
C ILE A 376 12.30 0.07 -12.20
N GLY A 377 13.34 -0.76 -12.16
CA GLY A 377 14.61 -0.43 -11.51
C GLY A 377 14.59 -0.64 -10.00
N HIS A 378 15.69 -0.26 -9.34
CA HIS A 378 15.90 -0.39 -7.92
C HIS A 378 15.43 0.88 -7.20
N LEU A 379 14.27 0.78 -6.54
CA LEU A 379 13.65 1.87 -5.77
C LEU A 379 14.28 2.08 -4.38
N GLU A 380 15.52 1.65 -4.18
CA GLU A 380 16.29 1.78 -2.93
C GLU A 380 15.40 1.48 -1.69
N ALA A 381 15.13 2.47 -0.84
CA ALA A 381 14.34 2.33 0.39
C ALA A 381 12.90 1.82 0.17
N ALA A 382 12.29 2.04 -1.01
CA ALA A 382 10.95 1.59 -1.36
C ALA A 382 10.90 0.24 -2.11
N SER A 383 12.06 -0.37 -2.40
CA SER A 383 12.15 -1.58 -3.24
C SER A 383 11.37 -2.76 -2.69
N GLY A 384 11.41 -2.95 -1.38
CA GLY A 384 10.67 -4.00 -0.71
C GLY A 384 9.17 -3.86 -0.90
N MET A 385 8.66 -2.62 -0.86
CA MET A 385 7.25 -2.33 -1.00
C MET A 385 6.77 -2.53 -2.44
N ALA A 386 7.58 -2.17 -3.44
CA ALA A 386 7.28 -2.50 -4.83
C ALA A 386 7.18 -4.01 -5.07
N GLY A 387 8.11 -4.79 -4.49
CA GLY A 387 8.06 -6.25 -4.54
C GLY A 387 6.82 -6.84 -3.84
N LEU A 388 6.49 -6.34 -2.65
CA LEU A 388 5.29 -6.76 -1.92
C LEU A 388 4.02 -6.46 -2.72
N ILE A 389 3.87 -5.24 -3.26
CA ILE A 389 2.70 -4.86 -4.06
C ILE A 389 2.59 -5.72 -5.32
N LYS A 390 3.70 -6.01 -6.01
CA LYS A 390 3.71 -6.96 -7.14
C LYS A 390 3.18 -8.33 -6.70
N VAL A 391 3.65 -8.89 -5.59
CA VAL A 391 3.18 -10.17 -5.06
C VAL A 391 1.69 -10.15 -4.74
N VAL A 392 1.20 -9.09 -4.07
CA VAL A 392 -0.24 -8.96 -3.78
C VAL A 392 -1.05 -8.95 -5.07
N LEU A 393 -0.66 -8.16 -6.07
CA LEU A 393 -1.34 -8.12 -7.37
C LEU A 393 -1.27 -9.47 -8.10
N SER A 394 -0.13 -10.15 -8.04
CA SER A 394 0.03 -11.51 -8.59
C SER A 394 -0.92 -12.53 -7.96
N LEU A 395 -1.13 -12.47 -6.65
CA LEU A 395 -2.11 -13.32 -5.95
C LEU A 395 -3.54 -12.99 -6.42
N GLN A 396 -3.89 -11.70 -6.48
CA GLN A 396 -5.23 -11.25 -6.91
C GLN A 396 -5.56 -11.65 -8.35
N HIS A 397 -4.57 -11.63 -9.23
CA HIS A 397 -4.73 -12.02 -10.63
C HIS A 397 -4.38 -13.48 -10.91
N SER A 398 -3.98 -14.25 -9.89
CA SER A 398 -3.56 -15.64 -10.04
C SER A 398 -2.52 -15.84 -11.15
N ALA A 399 -1.55 -14.91 -11.25
CA ALA A 399 -0.55 -14.90 -12.31
C ALA A 399 0.76 -14.22 -11.87
N ILE A 400 1.89 -14.75 -12.35
CA ILE A 400 3.24 -14.25 -12.07
C ILE A 400 3.77 -13.53 -13.33
N PRO A 401 4.04 -12.22 -13.26
CA PRO A 401 4.63 -11.45 -14.36
C PRO A 401 6.00 -11.96 -14.79
N ALA A 402 6.35 -11.66 -16.04
CA ALA A 402 7.67 -11.97 -16.59
C ALA A 402 8.78 -11.21 -15.85
N ASN A 403 9.90 -11.88 -15.62
CA ASN A 403 11.17 -11.29 -15.20
C ASN A 403 11.91 -10.84 -16.47
N LEU A 404 12.05 -9.53 -16.64
CA LEU A 404 12.62 -8.97 -17.87
C LEU A 404 14.14 -9.17 -17.92
N HIS A 405 14.68 -9.02 -19.12
CA HIS A 405 16.12 -9.07 -19.42
C HIS A 405 16.85 -10.39 -19.14
N PHE A 406 16.14 -11.43 -18.69
CA PHE A 406 16.66 -12.79 -18.53
C PHE A 406 16.69 -13.53 -19.87
N LYS A 407 17.83 -13.49 -20.55
CA LYS A 407 18.10 -14.12 -21.87
C LYS A 407 19.07 -15.29 -21.75
N THR A 408 20.13 -15.15 -20.98
CA THR A 408 21.16 -16.16 -20.77
C THR A 408 21.38 -16.30 -19.27
N PRO A 409 21.02 -17.44 -18.65
CA PRO A 409 21.15 -17.59 -17.21
C PRO A 409 22.60 -17.42 -16.74
N THR A 410 22.81 -16.81 -15.56
CA THR A 410 24.15 -16.63 -15.01
C THR A 410 24.89 -17.97 -14.86
N PRO A 411 26.17 -18.08 -15.29
CA PRO A 411 26.95 -19.31 -15.16
C PRO A 411 27.39 -19.59 -13.71
N HIS A 412 27.17 -18.63 -12.80
CA HIS A 412 27.56 -18.74 -11.39
C HIS A 412 26.50 -19.42 -10.52
N PHE A 413 25.47 -20.00 -11.14
CA PHE A 413 24.45 -20.80 -10.48
C PHE A 413 24.21 -22.10 -11.26
N ASP A 414 24.01 -23.20 -10.55
CA ASP A 414 23.66 -24.49 -11.14
C ASP A 414 22.14 -24.53 -11.43
N TRP A 415 21.78 -24.37 -12.71
CA TRP A 415 20.38 -24.34 -13.14
C TRP A 415 19.74 -25.73 -13.30
N SER A 416 20.45 -26.82 -12.96
CA SER A 416 19.81 -28.14 -12.81
C SER A 416 18.95 -28.25 -11.54
N GLN A 417 19.09 -27.28 -10.64
CA GLN A 417 18.30 -27.16 -9.41
C GLN A 417 16.84 -26.81 -9.72
N PRO A 418 15.87 -27.17 -8.84
CA PRO A 418 14.44 -26.93 -9.08
C PRO A 418 14.04 -25.47 -8.83
N LEU A 419 14.67 -24.53 -9.54
CA LEU A 419 14.39 -23.10 -9.55
C LEU A 419 14.18 -22.66 -11.01
N GLN A 420 13.20 -21.79 -11.25
CA GLN A 420 12.88 -21.29 -12.58
C GLN A 420 12.54 -19.81 -12.57
N VAL A 421 13.04 -19.07 -13.56
CA VAL A 421 12.73 -17.66 -13.76
C VAL A 421 11.62 -17.55 -14.82
N PRO A 422 10.45 -16.94 -14.50
CA PRO A 422 9.37 -16.78 -15.46
C PRO A 422 9.74 -15.72 -16.50
N THR A 423 9.74 -16.07 -17.80
CA THR A 423 10.06 -15.14 -18.90
C THR A 423 8.83 -14.61 -19.64
N GLN A 424 7.65 -15.07 -19.24
CA GLN A 424 6.34 -14.67 -19.75
C GLN A 424 5.32 -14.67 -18.59
N LEU A 425 4.17 -14.03 -18.79
CA LEU A 425 3.08 -14.07 -17.82
C LEU A 425 2.67 -15.53 -17.56
N THR A 426 2.97 -16.04 -16.38
CA THR A 426 2.77 -17.44 -16.03
C THR A 426 1.55 -17.59 -15.14
N PRO A 427 0.57 -18.43 -15.50
CA PRO A 427 -0.55 -18.75 -14.61
C PRO A 427 -0.04 -19.27 -13.28
N TRP A 428 -0.63 -18.79 -12.19
CA TRP A 428 -0.38 -19.30 -10.85
C TRP A 428 -1.65 -20.04 -10.44
N PRO A 429 -1.76 -21.36 -10.69
CA PRO A 429 -2.97 -22.10 -10.35
C PRO A 429 -3.11 -22.25 -8.83
N SER A 430 -4.35 -22.40 -8.35
CA SER A 430 -4.60 -22.83 -6.98
C SER A 430 -4.25 -24.31 -6.86
N SER A 431 -3.79 -24.72 -5.70
CA SER A 431 -3.43 -26.10 -5.37
C SER A 431 -4.13 -26.51 -4.07
N ASP A 432 -3.84 -27.69 -3.54
CA ASP A 432 -4.32 -28.10 -2.20
C ASP A 432 -3.85 -27.15 -1.08
N SER A 433 -2.87 -26.29 -1.35
CA SER A 433 -2.42 -25.22 -0.45
C SER A 433 -2.61 -23.83 -1.06
N PRO A 434 -2.85 -22.80 -0.21
CA PRO A 434 -2.96 -21.43 -0.69
C PRO A 434 -1.69 -20.96 -1.40
N ARG A 435 -1.85 -20.20 -2.49
CA ARG A 435 -0.73 -19.56 -3.17
C ARG A 435 0.07 -18.72 -2.19
N THR A 436 1.35 -19.04 -2.06
CA THR A 436 2.23 -18.41 -1.08
C THR A 436 3.55 -18.04 -1.73
N ALA A 437 3.99 -16.81 -1.46
CA ALA A 437 5.25 -16.26 -1.90
C ALA A 437 6.11 -15.74 -0.75
N GLY A 438 7.41 -15.69 -0.98
CA GLY A 438 8.35 -14.91 -0.17
C GLY A 438 8.73 -13.59 -0.84
N VAL A 439 9.02 -12.56 -0.05
CA VAL A 439 9.54 -11.27 -0.53
C VAL A 439 10.83 -10.94 0.21
N SER A 440 11.92 -10.76 -0.52
CA SER A 440 13.26 -10.46 0.04
C SER A 440 13.70 -9.02 -0.23
N ALA A 441 14.33 -8.40 0.76
CA ALA A 441 15.07 -7.14 0.57
C ALA A 441 16.33 -7.12 1.43
N PHE A 442 17.47 -6.81 0.81
CA PHE A 442 18.77 -6.81 1.46
C PHE A 442 19.43 -5.44 1.34
N GLY A 443 19.70 -4.80 2.47
CA GLY A 443 20.39 -3.51 2.52
C GLY A 443 21.89 -3.70 2.30
N PHE A 444 22.52 -2.78 1.56
CA PHE A 444 23.98 -2.79 1.40
C PHE A 444 24.72 -2.57 2.72
N ASN A 445 24.04 -2.09 3.77
CA ASN A 445 24.57 -2.00 5.12
C ASN A 445 24.66 -3.36 5.83
N GLY A 446 24.03 -4.42 5.26
CA GLY A 446 24.00 -5.77 5.79
C GLY A 446 22.67 -6.21 6.39
N THR A 447 21.68 -5.31 6.55
CA THR A 447 20.35 -5.65 7.11
C THR A 447 19.51 -6.40 6.08
N ASN A 448 19.08 -7.62 6.43
CA ASN A 448 18.24 -8.46 5.58
C ASN A 448 16.81 -8.51 6.12
N ALA A 449 15.84 -8.52 5.23
CA ALA A 449 14.43 -8.66 5.55
C ALA A 449 13.77 -9.70 4.63
N HIS A 450 12.88 -10.52 5.20
CA HIS A 450 12.08 -11.47 4.44
C HIS A 450 10.64 -11.53 4.97
N LEU A 451 9.67 -11.59 4.07
CA LEU A 451 8.24 -11.74 4.37
C LEU A 451 7.68 -13.01 3.72
N ILE A 452 6.71 -13.65 4.36
CA ILE A 452 5.90 -14.73 3.80
C ILE A 452 4.47 -14.20 3.59
N VAL A 453 4.00 -14.22 2.34
CA VAL A 453 2.75 -13.63 1.88
C VAL A 453 1.89 -14.70 1.21
N SER A 454 0.63 -14.81 1.59
CA SER A 454 -0.30 -15.81 1.07
C SER A 454 -1.57 -15.17 0.53
N GLU A 455 -2.28 -15.88 -0.34
CA GLU A 455 -3.62 -15.50 -0.78
C GLU A 455 -4.59 -15.40 0.41
N PRO A 456 -5.59 -14.50 0.34
CA PRO A 456 -6.58 -14.39 1.39
C PRO A 456 -7.39 -15.68 1.54
N PRO A 457 -7.86 -16.00 2.77
CA PRO A 457 -8.79 -17.11 2.95
C PRO A 457 -10.09 -16.85 2.17
N ASP A 458 -10.73 -17.91 1.69
CA ASP A 458 -12.05 -17.82 1.09
C ASP A 458 -13.09 -17.54 2.19
N ILE A 459 -13.57 -16.30 2.25
CA ILE A 459 -14.56 -15.86 3.22
C ILE A 459 -15.89 -15.75 2.49
N SER A 460 -16.72 -16.77 2.66
CA SER A 460 -18.12 -16.72 2.23
C SER A 460 -18.88 -15.74 3.11
N ILE A 461 -19.21 -14.58 2.55
CA ILE A 461 -20.08 -13.59 3.21
C ILE A 461 -21.52 -13.92 2.82
N SER A 462 -22.42 -13.90 3.80
CA SER A 462 -23.85 -14.07 3.55
C SER A 462 -24.33 -13.04 2.54
N GLN A 463 -24.93 -13.50 1.42
CA GLN A 463 -25.49 -12.60 0.43
C GLN A 463 -26.64 -11.81 1.06
N VAL A 464 -26.44 -10.49 1.14
CA VAL A 464 -27.48 -9.57 1.56
C VAL A 464 -28.50 -9.44 0.43
N PRO A 465 -29.82 -9.54 0.71
CA PRO A 465 -30.85 -9.29 -0.30
C PRO A 465 -30.68 -7.90 -0.92
N PRO A 466 -30.64 -7.77 -2.26
CA PRO A 466 -30.45 -6.47 -2.89
C PRO A 466 -31.64 -5.55 -2.58
N LEU A 467 -31.34 -4.33 -2.11
CA LEU A 467 -32.33 -3.25 -2.04
C LEU A 467 -32.69 -2.78 -3.46
N PRO A 468 -33.94 -2.35 -3.71
CA PRO A 468 -34.38 -1.94 -5.04
C PRO A 468 -33.67 -0.68 -5.57
N TYR A 469 -33.19 0.17 -4.66
CA TYR A 469 -32.40 1.36 -4.96
C TYR A 469 -31.26 1.51 -3.96
N GLN A 470 -30.14 2.04 -4.44
CA GLN A 470 -28.95 2.36 -3.66
C GLN A 470 -28.59 3.83 -3.83
N LEU A 471 -27.90 4.40 -2.85
CA LEU A 471 -27.45 5.79 -2.86
C LEU A 471 -25.92 5.84 -2.90
N LEU A 472 -25.35 6.28 -4.01
CA LEU A 472 -23.94 6.63 -4.10
C LEU A 472 -23.74 8.07 -3.65
N THR A 473 -22.77 8.30 -2.78
CA THR A 473 -22.28 9.64 -2.48
C THR A 473 -20.84 9.84 -2.95
N LEU A 474 -20.57 10.99 -3.57
CA LEU A 474 -19.23 11.45 -3.90
C LEU A 474 -19.02 12.83 -3.28
N SER A 475 -17.77 13.16 -2.97
CA SER A 475 -17.43 14.51 -2.54
C SER A 475 -16.00 14.90 -2.85
N ALA A 476 -15.74 16.21 -2.95
CA ALA A 476 -14.39 16.73 -3.10
C ALA A 476 -14.21 18.12 -2.49
N ARG A 477 -12.96 18.57 -2.32
CA ARG A 477 -12.62 19.91 -1.80
C ARG A 477 -12.86 21.04 -2.80
N SER A 478 -13.02 20.73 -4.08
CA SER A 478 -13.32 21.71 -5.13
C SER A 478 -14.28 21.13 -6.17
N ALA A 479 -14.98 21.99 -6.91
CA ALA A 479 -15.83 21.58 -8.02
C ALA A 479 -15.05 20.83 -9.11
N LEU A 480 -13.82 21.26 -9.40
CA LEU A 480 -12.92 20.61 -10.36
C LEU A 480 -12.58 19.18 -9.92
N ALA A 481 -12.18 19.00 -8.66
CA ALA A 481 -11.88 17.68 -8.11
C ALA A 481 -13.10 16.76 -8.11
N LEU A 482 -14.30 17.30 -7.84
CA LEU A 482 -15.55 16.51 -7.91
C LEU A 482 -15.81 16.02 -9.34
N GLN A 483 -15.64 16.89 -10.35
CA GLN A 483 -15.77 16.51 -11.76
C GLN A 483 -14.75 15.45 -12.18
N GLN A 484 -13.49 15.59 -11.76
CA GLN A 484 -12.46 14.58 -12.01
C GLN A 484 -12.80 13.24 -11.34
N LEU A 485 -13.33 13.26 -10.11
CA LEU A 485 -13.75 12.06 -9.38
C LEU A 485 -14.91 11.36 -10.09
N ILE A 486 -15.90 12.11 -10.57
CA ILE A 486 -17.01 11.59 -11.38
C ILE A 486 -16.47 10.89 -12.63
N ASN A 487 -15.54 11.51 -13.35
CA ASN A 487 -14.90 10.91 -14.53
C ASN A 487 -14.10 9.65 -14.19
N ARG A 488 -13.41 9.61 -13.04
CA ARG A 488 -12.74 8.39 -12.55
C ARG A 488 -13.74 7.26 -12.31
N TYR A 489 -14.89 7.53 -11.69
CA TYR A 489 -15.95 6.54 -11.49
C TYR A 489 -16.57 6.07 -12.81
N ILE A 490 -16.80 6.96 -13.77
CA ILE A 490 -17.28 6.60 -15.11
C ILE A 490 -16.30 5.63 -15.79
N ASN A 491 -15.00 5.96 -15.77
CA ASN A 491 -13.96 5.11 -16.35
C ASN A 491 -13.85 3.77 -15.64
N PHE A 492 -13.94 3.75 -14.31
CA PHE A 492 -13.92 2.52 -13.52
C PHE A 492 -15.09 1.59 -13.88
N LEU A 493 -16.31 2.12 -13.91
CA LEU A 493 -17.51 1.33 -14.25
C LEU A 493 -17.44 0.80 -15.69
N LYS A 494 -16.87 1.56 -16.63
CA LYS A 494 -16.69 1.14 -18.03
C LYS A 494 -15.80 -0.10 -18.16
N HIS A 495 -14.76 -0.22 -17.35
CA HIS A 495 -13.81 -1.34 -17.40
C HIS A 495 -14.20 -2.52 -16.49
N ARG A 496 -15.29 -2.40 -15.72
CA ARG A 496 -15.84 -3.49 -14.90
C ARG A 496 -17.35 -3.70 -15.13
N PRO A 497 -17.76 -4.08 -16.36
CA PRO A 497 -19.16 -4.34 -16.67
C PRO A 497 -19.75 -5.53 -15.87
N GLN A 498 -18.88 -6.39 -15.34
CA GLN A 498 -19.23 -7.56 -14.51
C GLN A 498 -19.42 -7.22 -13.02
N LEU A 499 -19.30 -5.95 -12.59
CA LEU A 499 -19.47 -5.56 -11.19
C LEU A 499 -20.91 -5.88 -10.76
N SER A 500 -21.05 -6.93 -9.96
CA SER A 500 -22.35 -7.56 -9.69
C SER A 500 -23.15 -6.87 -8.58
N SER A 501 -22.51 -6.11 -7.69
CA SER A 501 -23.16 -5.49 -6.53
C SER A 501 -23.05 -3.97 -6.52
N LEU A 502 -24.15 -3.29 -6.86
CA LEU A 502 -24.30 -1.84 -6.64
C LEU A 502 -24.22 -1.49 -5.14
N GLY A 503 -24.68 -2.39 -4.26
CA GLY A 503 -24.64 -2.22 -2.82
C GLY A 503 -23.22 -2.12 -2.26
N GLU A 504 -22.32 -3.01 -2.70
CA GLU A 504 -20.89 -2.97 -2.31
C GLU A 504 -20.22 -1.66 -2.74
N LEU A 505 -20.50 -1.19 -3.95
CA LEU A 505 -19.99 0.07 -4.47
C LEU A 505 -20.46 1.25 -3.61
N CYS A 506 -21.77 1.38 -3.40
CA CYS A 506 -22.33 2.48 -2.63
C CYS A 506 -21.89 2.43 -1.17
N TRP A 507 -21.88 1.24 -0.56
CA TRP A 507 -21.41 1.04 0.81
C TRP A 507 -19.96 1.45 0.99
N THR A 508 -19.06 0.99 0.12
CA THR A 508 -17.64 1.33 0.19
C THR A 508 -17.43 2.83 0.00
N ALA A 509 -18.11 3.46 -0.96
CA ALA A 509 -17.98 4.89 -1.21
C ALA A 509 -18.49 5.73 -0.02
N ASN A 510 -19.61 5.32 0.57
CA ASN A 510 -20.26 6.07 1.64
C ASN A 510 -19.56 5.88 3.01
N THR A 511 -19.03 4.69 3.30
CA THR A 511 -18.39 4.41 4.61
C THR A 511 -16.86 4.58 4.58
N GLY A 512 -16.25 4.46 3.41
CA GLY A 512 -14.81 4.39 3.24
C GLY A 512 -14.18 5.65 2.65
N ARG A 513 -14.86 6.80 2.64
CA ARG A 513 -14.36 8.08 2.13
C ARG A 513 -14.58 9.21 3.12
N SER A 514 -13.65 10.15 3.19
CA SER A 514 -13.91 11.44 3.85
C SER A 514 -14.94 12.25 3.03
N HIS A 515 -15.83 12.97 3.70
CA HIS A 515 -16.90 13.72 3.06
C HIS A 515 -16.63 15.23 3.05
N PHE A 516 -16.35 15.78 1.87
CA PHE A 516 -15.95 17.17 1.65
C PHE A 516 -17.13 18.08 1.26
N PRO A 517 -16.92 19.42 1.15
CA PRO A 517 -18.00 20.38 0.89
C PRO A 517 -18.70 20.24 -0.47
N HIS A 518 -17.99 19.95 -1.57
CA HIS A 518 -18.66 19.76 -2.87
C HIS A 518 -19.18 18.33 -2.94
N ARG A 519 -20.50 18.15 -2.96
CA ARG A 519 -21.16 16.85 -2.79
C ARG A 519 -22.06 16.51 -3.96
N LEU A 520 -22.05 15.23 -4.34
CA LEU A 520 -22.97 14.61 -5.29
C LEU A 520 -23.62 13.41 -4.60
N ALA A 521 -24.93 13.29 -4.75
CA ALA A 521 -25.71 12.12 -4.37
C ALA A 521 -26.42 11.56 -5.61
N VAL A 522 -26.26 10.26 -5.87
CA VAL A 522 -26.88 9.57 -7.01
C VAL A 522 -27.65 8.36 -6.53
N ILE A 523 -28.95 8.36 -6.76
CA ILE A 523 -29.82 7.21 -6.53
C ILE A 523 -29.90 6.40 -7.82
N ALA A 524 -29.73 5.08 -7.72
CA ALA A 524 -29.82 4.16 -8.86
C ALA A 524 -30.32 2.78 -8.41
N ALA A 525 -31.03 2.08 -9.30
CA ALA A 525 -31.44 0.68 -9.12
C ALA A 525 -30.43 -0.32 -9.69
N SER A 526 -29.49 0.14 -10.54
CA SER A 526 -28.49 -0.71 -11.17
C SER A 526 -27.17 0.02 -11.45
N VAL A 527 -26.10 -0.74 -11.66
CA VAL A 527 -24.80 -0.19 -12.09
C VAL A 527 -24.90 0.53 -13.44
N SER A 528 -25.73 0.03 -14.36
CA SER A 528 -25.96 0.67 -15.66
C SER A 528 -26.67 2.02 -15.53
N GLU A 529 -27.68 2.10 -14.66
CA GLU A 529 -28.37 3.37 -14.37
C GLU A 529 -27.43 4.36 -13.68
N LEU A 530 -26.64 3.91 -12.71
CA LEU A 530 -25.62 4.73 -12.06
C LEU A 530 -24.64 5.32 -13.07
N GLN A 531 -24.14 4.50 -14.00
CA GLN A 531 -23.23 4.95 -15.07
C GLN A 531 -23.88 6.01 -15.96
N LYS A 532 -25.16 5.83 -16.34
CA LYS A 532 -25.92 6.83 -17.11
C LYS A 532 -26.07 8.14 -16.35
N HIS A 533 -26.38 8.08 -15.05
CA HIS A 533 -26.50 9.27 -14.20
C HIS A 533 -25.18 10.03 -14.09
N LEU A 534 -24.07 9.32 -13.87
CA LEU A 534 -22.74 9.96 -13.80
C LEU A 534 -22.33 10.58 -15.14
N LEU A 535 -22.60 9.92 -16.28
CA LEU A 535 -22.35 10.46 -17.61
C LEU A 535 -23.18 11.72 -17.90
N ALA A 536 -24.46 11.73 -17.52
CA ALA A 536 -25.33 12.89 -17.67
C ALA A 536 -24.77 14.09 -16.87
N VAL A 537 -24.30 13.83 -15.65
CA VAL A 537 -23.67 14.83 -14.78
C VAL A 537 -22.40 15.40 -15.39
N SER A 538 -21.51 14.55 -15.94
CA SER A 538 -20.27 15.02 -16.57
C SER A 538 -20.52 15.84 -17.84
N GLN A 539 -21.71 15.71 -18.44
CA GLN A 539 -22.19 16.51 -19.57
C GLN A 539 -22.96 17.78 -19.15
N GLY A 540 -23.05 18.07 -17.84
CA GLY A 540 -23.73 19.26 -17.32
C GLY A 540 -25.24 19.13 -17.17
N THR A 541 -25.79 17.92 -17.26
CA THR A 541 -27.22 17.65 -17.04
C THR A 541 -27.45 16.96 -15.69
N THR A 542 -28.56 17.25 -15.01
CA THR A 542 -28.90 16.62 -13.71
C THR A 542 -30.17 15.78 -13.86
N PRO A 543 -30.05 14.46 -14.03
CA PRO A 543 -31.21 13.56 -14.11
C PRO A 543 -32.02 13.50 -12.81
N THR A 544 -33.27 13.04 -12.91
CA THR A 544 -34.07 12.68 -11.74
C THR A 544 -33.35 11.64 -10.88
N GLY A 545 -33.24 11.89 -9.57
CA GLY A 545 -32.50 11.00 -8.64
C GLY A 545 -31.03 11.37 -8.46
N VAL A 546 -30.56 12.44 -9.12
CA VAL A 546 -29.25 13.05 -8.88
C VAL A 546 -29.42 14.38 -8.18
N ILE A 547 -28.66 14.61 -7.12
CA ILE A 547 -28.66 15.86 -6.37
C ILE A 547 -27.21 16.31 -6.19
N GLN A 548 -26.95 17.59 -6.46
CA GLN A 548 -25.67 18.24 -6.21
C GLN A 548 -25.84 19.41 -5.25
N GLY A 549 -24.82 19.65 -4.44
CA GLY A 549 -24.80 20.80 -3.56
C GLY A 549 -23.40 21.08 -3.04
N GLN A 550 -23.27 22.25 -2.43
CA GLN A 550 -22.10 22.62 -1.66
C GLN A 550 -22.53 22.69 -0.20
N GLY A 551 -22.08 21.72 0.59
CA GLY A 551 -22.36 21.68 2.03
C GLY A 551 -21.73 22.90 2.71
N ASN A 552 -22.55 23.67 3.43
CA ASN A 552 -22.03 24.65 4.38
C ASN A 552 -21.60 23.91 5.64
N ASN A 553 -20.35 24.05 6.07
CA ASN A 553 -19.84 23.51 7.34
C ASN A 553 -20.62 24.00 8.58
N ALA A 554 -21.57 24.93 8.41
CA ALA A 554 -22.49 25.41 9.44
C ALA A 554 -23.71 24.50 9.67
N SER A 555 -23.99 23.53 8.79
CA SER A 555 -25.03 22.51 9.03
C SER A 555 -24.54 21.51 10.06
N THR A 556 -24.87 21.74 11.33
CA THR A 556 -24.57 20.84 12.46
C THR A 556 -25.51 19.62 12.52
N SER A 557 -26.20 19.30 11.42
CA SER A 557 -27.18 18.22 11.41
C SER A 557 -26.48 16.87 11.29
N THR A 558 -26.78 15.96 12.21
CA THR A 558 -26.36 14.56 12.16
C THR A 558 -27.55 13.69 11.82
N VAL A 559 -27.35 12.75 10.90
CA VAL A 559 -28.35 11.78 10.50
C VAL A 559 -27.90 10.38 10.89
N GLN A 560 -28.68 9.72 11.73
CA GLN A 560 -28.50 8.33 12.13
C GLN A 560 -29.61 7.46 11.56
N LEU A 561 -29.24 6.25 11.13
CA LEU A 561 -30.13 5.31 10.46
C LEU A 561 -30.21 3.99 11.23
N SER A 562 -31.35 3.67 11.80
CA SER A 562 -31.62 2.36 12.42
C SER A 562 -32.50 1.51 11.50
N HIS A 563 -32.58 0.19 11.70
CA HIS A 563 -33.47 -0.71 10.94
C HIS A 563 -34.94 -0.25 10.86
N GLN A 564 -35.39 0.60 11.78
CA GLN A 564 -36.79 1.01 11.88
C GLN A 564 -37.01 2.52 11.73
N GLN A 565 -35.97 3.37 11.85
CA GLN A 565 -36.13 4.82 11.91
C GLN A 565 -34.89 5.58 11.43
N ILE A 566 -35.11 6.72 10.75
CA ILE A 566 -34.13 7.79 10.55
C ILE A 566 -34.26 8.77 11.72
N GLN A 567 -33.15 9.09 12.36
CA GLN A 567 -33.07 10.13 13.37
C GLN A 567 -32.23 11.28 12.82
N VAL A 568 -32.85 12.46 12.71
CA VAL A 568 -32.14 13.71 12.36
C VAL A 568 -32.04 14.55 13.63
N SER A 569 -30.82 14.87 14.04
CA SER A 569 -30.53 15.81 15.13
C SER A 569 -29.88 17.07 14.57
N GLY A 570 -30.28 18.25 15.06
CA GLY A 570 -29.69 19.54 14.70
C GLY A 570 -29.55 20.46 15.93
N LEU A 571 -29.11 21.70 15.73
CA LEU A 571 -28.85 22.71 16.79
C LEU A 571 -30.00 22.93 17.79
N SER A 572 -31.25 22.62 17.42
CA SER A 572 -32.43 22.82 18.26
C SER A 572 -32.75 21.65 19.20
N ASN A 573 -31.91 20.62 19.31
CA ASN A 573 -32.14 19.40 20.11
C ASN A 573 -33.47 18.66 19.84
N LYS A 574 -34.23 19.04 18.81
CA LYS A 574 -35.41 18.30 18.36
C LYS A 574 -34.96 17.14 17.49
N VAL A 575 -35.03 15.93 18.03
CA VAL A 575 -34.82 14.69 17.28
C VAL A 575 -36.09 14.38 16.50
N GLN A 576 -36.03 14.47 15.16
CA GLN A 576 -37.13 14.00 14.32
C GLN A 576 -36.92 12.51 14.04
N LYS A 577 -37.86 11.67 14.49
CA LYS A 577 -37.88 10.23 14.23
C LYS A 577 -38.81 9.94 13.05
N ILE A 578 -38.26 9.47 11.94
CA ILE A 578 -39.03 9.11 10.74
C ILE A 578 -39.00 7.57 10.61
N PRO A 579 -40.13 6.87 10.69
CA PRO A 579 -40.18 5.41 10.51
C PRO A 579 -39.64 5.00 9.13
N LEU A 580 -38.80 3.96 9.09
CA LEU A 580 -38.39 3.35 7.83
C LEU A 580 -39.50 2.43 7.32
N PRO A 581 -39.99 2.66 6.10
CA PRO A 581 -40.92 1.76 5.47
C PRO A 581 -40.24 0.45 5.07
N PRO A 582 -40.96 -0.68 4.94
CA PRO A 582 -40.41 -1.88 4.32
C PRO A 582 -39.86 -1.55 2.91
N PRO A 583 -38.90 -2.31 2.36
CA PRO A 583 -38.35 -2.08 1.02
C PRO A 583 -39.48 -2.06 -0.02
N SER A 584 -39.93 -0.86 -0.38
CA SER A 584 -41.12 -0.55 -1.17
C SER A 584 -40.91 0.81 -1.86
N GLU A 585 -41.89 1.33 -2.60
CA GLU A 585 -41.81 2.68 -3.22
C GLU A 585 -41.43 3.80 -2.23
N GLN A 586 -41.70 3.60 -0.94
CA GLN A 586 -41.36 4.56 0.12
C GLN A 586 -39.85 4.58 0.45
N TRP A 587 -39.08 3.53 0.09
CA TRP A 587 -37.62 3.51 0.23
C TRP A 587 -36.94 4.58 -0.63
N LEU A 588 -37.47 4.82 -1.83
CA LEU A 588 -36.97 5.87 -2.71
C LEU A 588 -37.12 7.27 -2.10
N LEU A 589 -38.20 7.52 -1.35
CA LEU A 589 -38.41 8.79 -0.63
C LEU A 589 -37.37 8.96 0.49
N VAL A 590 -37.05 7.88 1.21
CA VAL A 590 -35.98 7.87 2.22
C VAL A 590 -34.63 8.23 1.59
N LEU A 591 -34.26 7.59 0.48
CA LEU A 591 -33.00 7.88 -0.20
C LEU A 591 -32.94 9.32 -0.72
N LYS A 592 -34.05 9.87 -1.22
CA LYS A 592 -34.13 11.28 -1.65
C LYS A 592 -33.89 12.23 -0.48
N ALA A 593 -34.58 12.03 0.65
CA ALA A 593 -34.38 12.85 1.84
C ALA A 593 -32.94 12.76 2.37
N LEU A 594 -32.35 11.56 2.38
CA LEU A 594 -30.94 11.36 2.75
C LEU A 594 -29.97 12.07 1.80
N ALA A 595 -30.21 11.97 0.50
CA ALA A 595 -29.42 12.64 -0.52
C ALA A 595 -29.46 14.16 -0.37
N GLU A 596 -30.64 14.74 -0.11
CA GLU A 596 -30.81 16.18 0.18
C GLU A 596 -30.03 16.60 1.42
N GLN A 597 -30.18 15.88 2.54
CA GLN A 597 -29.43 16.17 3.77
C GLN A 597 -27.92 16.07 3.55
N TYR A 598 -27.47 15.03 2.83
CA TYR A 598 -26.06 14.85 2.50
C TYR A 598 -25.51 16.05 1.73
N VAL A 599 -26.14 16.48 0.63
CA VAL A 599 -25.61 17.59 -0.17
C VAL A 599 -25.68 18.93 0.54
N MET A 600 -26.58 19.09 1.52
CA MET A 600 -26.67 20.27 2.39
C MET A 600 -25.60 20.30 3.50
N GLY A 601 -24.76 19.27 3.60
CA GLY A 601 -23.62 19.23 4.52
C GLY A 601 -23.82 18.36 5.77
N ALA A 602 -24.98 17.69 5.93
CA ALA A 602 -25.22 16.85 7.10
C ALA A 602 -24.17 15.72 7.21
N SER A 603 -23.83 15.35 8.44
CA SER A 603 -23.01 14.17 8.73
C SER A 603 -23.91 12.94 8.81
N ILE A 604 -23.70 11.98 7.91
CA ILE A 604 -24.52 10.76 7.85
C ILE A 604 -23.72 9.60 8.43
N HIS A 605 -24.29 8.92 9.42
CA HIS A 605 -23.69 7.72 9.99
C HIS A 605 -24.07 6.50 9.16
N TRP A 606 -23.35 6.26 8.07
CA TRP A 606 -23.65 5.18 7.13
C TRP A 606 -23.57 3.77 7.74
N GLN A 607 -22.82 3.61 8.83
CA GLN A 607 -22.58 2.33 9.51
C GLN A 607 -23.70 1.92 10.50
N THR A 608 -24.68 2.80 10.77
CA THR A 608 -25.79 2.43 11.65
C THR A 608 -26.76 1.49 10.92
N SER A 609 -27.47 0.67 11.68
CA SER A 609 -28.22 -0.52 11.29
C SER A 609 -29.36 -0.35 10.26
N GLY A 610 -29.45 0.75 9.52
CA GLY A 610 -30.38 0.92 8.40
C GLY A 610 -29.83 0.46 7.03
N PHE A 611 -28.51 0.46 6.84
CA PHE A 611 -27.85 -0.09 5.66
C PHE A 611 -27.14 -1.40 6.03
N GLN A 612 -27.36 -2.45 5.25
CA GLN A 612 -26.72 -3.74 5.48
C GLN A 612 -25.21 -3.62 5.22
N PRO A 613 -24.34 -4.23 6.05
CA PRO A 613 -22.90 -4.20 5.81
C PRO A 613 -22.60 -5.00 4.54
N TYR A 614 -22.05 -4.34 3.54
CA TYR A 614 -21.53 -4.99 2.35
C TYR A 614 -20.02 -5.19 2.48
N ARG A 615 -19.48 -6.15 1.73
CA ARG A 615 -18.03 -6.28 1.56
C ARG A 615 -17.48 -4.99 0.95
N LYS A 616 -16.37 -4.50 1.48
CA LYS A 616 -15.65 -3.39 0.85
C LYS A 616 -15.03 -3.85 -0.46
N ILE A 617 -15.06 -2.99 -1.48
CA ILE A 617 -14.44 -3.26 -2.78
C ILE A 617 -13.41 -2.16 -3.13
N GLU A 618 -12.59 -2.42 -4.14
CA GLU A 618 -11.74 -1.38 -4.69
C GLU A 618 -12.57 -0.36 -5.46
N LEU A 619 -12.34 0.93 -5.17
CA LEU A 619 -12.97 2.06 -5.85
C LEU A 619 -11.91 3.11 -6.20
N PRO A 620 -12.19 4.00 -7.17
CA PRO A 620 -11.30 5.11 -7.47
C PRO A 620 -11.00 5.97 -6.24
N THR A 621 -9.77 6.46 -6.18
CA THR A 621 -9.28 7.34 -5.11
C THR A 621 -9.39 8.82 -5.49
N TYR A 622 -9.18 9.69 -4.51
CA TYR A 622 -9.26 11.14 -4.63
C TYR A 622 -8.35 11.71 -5.76
N PRO A 623 -8.86 12.62 -6.61
CA PRO A 623 -8.07 13.29 -7.64
C PRO A 623 -7.38 14.54 -7.08
N PHE A 624 -6.19 14.34 -6.49
CA PHE A 624 -5.35 15.45 -6.04
C PHE A 624 -5.04 16.44 -7.17
N GLN A 625 -5.07 17.73 -6.84
CA GLN A 625 -4.72 18.78 -7.78
C GLN A 625 -3.20 18.87 -7.91
N ARG A 626 -2.70 18.78 -9.14
CA ARG A 626 -1.27 18.83 -9.44
C ARG A 626 -0.82 20.28 -9.53
N GLN A 627 -0.16 20.76 -8.49
CA GLN A 627 0.54 22.03 -8.50
C GLN A 627 2.03 21.80 -8.27
N HIS A 628 2.85 22.43 -9.09
CA HIS A 628 4.30 22.28 -9.04
C HIS A 628 4.92 23.04 -7.86
N TYR A 629 5.78 22.35 -7.10
CA TYR A 629 6.56 22.90 -5.99
C TYR A 629 8.02 22.42 -6.09
N GLY A 630 8.71 22.78 -7.18
CA GLY A 630 10.14 22.55 -7.38
C GLY A 630 10.97 23.80 -7.09
N LEU A 631 12.27 23.61 -6.79
CA LEU A 631 13.25 24.70 -6.76
C LEU A 631 13.68 25.10 -8.17
#